data_AF-A0A2D6M868-F1
#
_entry.id   AF-A0A2D6M868-F1
#
_cell.length_a   1.000
_cell.length_b   1.000
_cell.length_c   1.000
_cell.angle_alpha   90.00
_cell.angle_beta   90.00
_cell.angle_gamma   90.00
#
_symmetry.space_group_name_H-M   'P 1'
#
loop_
_entity.id
_entity.type
_entity.pdbx_description
1 polymer ?
#
loop_
_entity_poly.entity_id
_entity_poly.type
_entity_poly.pdbx_seq_one_letter_code
_entity_poly.pdbx_strand_id
1 'polypeptide(L)'
;MKDKISIRQPIVTVAGHVDHGKTSILDCFRGSKIQEGEAGGITQKISFTKYPIEQIMKTSPLIKSAGLDLEIPGFLFIDTPGHAAFTNLRKRGGSLADLAIVVVAIKEGIKPQTAEVLKILKDNKTPFLIALNKLDTVSGWQYDEKKGLKENVDNQAVHARQEFDEALLTFQGSLKEHGFDSDLFYDIADFSKKIAIVPCSAETKQGIPELLFVLSGLSEKYLKERLEIGDTAKGVVLEVKKEKGKDSVECILYDGALKKGDELAIAGFEGVVKSKVRAIEEIQSLSFNYKSVSEAMAATGVKLQLTNKEGTVSGMPFQEIKNDFEDLKEGLMKEIYEAITCDKEGIIVKADSLGSLEALLSLLRDEGIRVVRADIGPIGKADVAAAKANLEINPLNSVILGF
;
A
#
# COMPACT_ATOMS: atom_id res chain seq x y z
N MET A 1 -31.37 -11.54 -16.65
CA MET A 1 -30.90 -10.68 -15.54
C MET A 1 -29.39 -10.73 -15.62
N LYS A 2 -28.68 -9.61 -15.80
CA LYS A 2 -27.22 -9.62 -15.74
C LYS A 2 -26.84 -10.01 -14.30
N ASP A 3 -26.11 -11.11 -14.14
CA ASP A 3 -25.55 -11.50 -12.84
C ASP A 3 -24.81 -10.28 -12.29
N LYS A 4 -25.14 -9.88 -11.06
CA LYS A 4 -24.54 -8.72 -10.40
C LYS A 4 -23.06 -9.03 -10.24
N ILE A 5 -22.19 -8.39 -11.03
CA ILE A 5 -20.75 -8.59 -10.95
C ILE A 5 -20.34 -8.29 -9.50
N SER A 6 -19.75 -9.29 -8.83
CA SER A 6 -19.31 -9.15 -7.44
C SER A 6 -18.07 -8.27 -7.42
N ILE A 7 -18.14 -7.13 -6.76
CA ILE A 7 -16.99 -6.25 -6.56
C ILE A 7 -16.37 -6.47 -5.18
N ARG A 8 -15.04 -6.36 -5.11
CA ARG A 8 -14.31 -6.42 -3.84
C ARG A 8 -14.18 -5.05 -3.19
N GLN A 9 -13.83 -5.05 -1.90
CA GLN A 9 -13.36 -3.84 -1.22
C GLN A 9 -12.07 -3.32 -1.87
N PRO A 10 -11.91 -1.99 -2.04
CA PRO A 10 -10.65 -1.40 -2.45
C PRO A 10 -9.56 -1.66 -1.41
N ILE A 11 -8.35 -1.91 -1.91
CA ILE A 11 -7.14 -1.98 -1.12
C ILE A 11 -6.58 -0.56 -1.00
N VAL A 12 -6.51 -0.03 0.21
CA VAL A 12 -6.08 1.34 0.48
C VAL A 12 -4.79 1.31 1.29
N THR A 13 -3.71 1.87 0.74
CA THR A 13 -2.44 1.97 1.48
C THR A 13 -2.33 3.34 2.15
N VAL A 14 -1.90 3.35 3.41
CA VAL A 14 -1.59 4.59 4.14
C VAL A 14 -0.07 4.78 4.17
N ALA A 15 0.40 5.89 3.64
CA ALA A 15 1.83 6.19 3.49
C ALA A 15 2.15 7.64 3.84
N GLY A 16 3.44 7.96 3.96
CA GLY A 16 3.92 9.25 4.47
C GLY A 16 5.18 9.08 5.32
N HIS A 17 5.78 10.19 5.73
CA HIS A 17 7.02 10.18 6.50
C HIS A 17 6.84 9.55 7.90
N VAL A 18 7.95 9.14 8.50
CA VAL A 18 8.00 8.77 9.92
C VAL A 18 7.41 9.92 10.76
N ASP A 19 6.65 9.56 11.78
CA ASP A 19 5.97 10.48 12.70
C ASP A 19 4.91 11.41 12.10
N HIS A 20 4.54 11.29 10.82
CA HIS A 20 3.43 12.09 10.25
C HIS A 20 2.04 11.60 10.65
N GLY A 21 1.94 10.46 11.35
CA GLY A 21 0.70 9.96 11.96
C GLY A 21 -0.11 8.96 11.11
N LYS A 22 0.56 8.18 10.25
CA LYS A 22 -0.06 7.09 9.46
C LYS A 22 -0.84 6.12 10.35
N THR A 23 -0.15 5.54 11.33
CA THR A 23 -0.69 4.57 12.28
C THR A 23 -1.79 5.20 13.13
N SER A 24 -1.62 6.46 13.54
CA SER A 24 -2.60 7.20 14.34
C SER A 24 -3.93 7.41 13.59
N ILE A 25 -3.87 7.72 12.29
CA ILE A 25 -5.07 7.82 11.44
C ILE A 25 -5.78 6.46 11.35
N LEU A 26 -5.03 5.37 11.14
CA LEU A 26 -5.62 4.04 11.09
C LEU A 26 -6.19 3.59 12.44
N ASP A 27 -5.57 3.99 13.54
CA ASP A 27 -6.08 3.80 14.89
C ASP A 27 -7.40 4.54 15.12
N CYS A 28 -7.55 5.75 14.56
CA CYS A 28 -8.83 6.47 14.56
C CYS A 28 -9.94 5.68 13.85
N PHE A 29 -9.62 5.05 12.71
CA PHE A 29 -10.60 4.20 12.01
C PHE A 29 -10.97 2.98 12.86
N ARG A 30 -9.98 2.28 13.41
CA ARG A 30 -10.20 1.06 14.21
C ARG A 30 -10.89 1.30 15.56
N GLY A 31 -10.70 2.48 16.15
CA GLY A 31 -11.01 2.72 17.55
C GLY A 31 -10.02 2.05 18.51
N SER A 32 -8.79 1.79 18.04
CA SER A 32 -7.68 1.19 18.80
C SER A 32 -6.62 2.25 19.17
N LYS A 33 -5.64 1.86 20.01
CA LYS A 33 -4.44 2.63 20.36
C LYS A 33 -3.19 1.76 20.22
N ILE A 34 -2.85 1.38 19.01
CA ILE A 34 -1.77 0.44 18.72
C ILE A 34 -0.42 1.12 18.79
N GLN A 35 -0.35 2.35 18.29
CA GLN A 35 0.90 3.11 18.29
C GLN A 35 1.52 3.20 19.69
N GLU A 36 0.70 3.30 20.74
CA GLU A 36 1.14 3.33 22.14
C GLU A 36 1.80 2.01 22.61
N GLY A 37 1.47 0.88 21.97
CA GLY A 37 1.98 -0.46 22.31
C GLY A 37 3.16 -0.93 21.46
N GLU A 38 3.53 -0.21 20.40
CA GLU A 38 4.67 -0.55 19.55
C GLU A 38 5.98 0.00 20.13
N ALA A 39 7.06 -0.79 20.03
CA ALA A 39 8.37 -0.37 20.52
C ALA A 39 8.82 0.92 19.82
N GLY A 40 9.02 1.98 20.58
CA GLY A 40 9.41 3.30 20.06
C GLY A 40 8.29 4.05 19.33
N GLY A 41 7.02 3.61 19.41
CA GLY A 41 5.88 4.30 18.79
C GLY A 41 5.85 4.23 17.26
N ILE A 42 6.63 3.31 16.67
CA ILE A 42 6.79 3.14 15.22
C ILE A 42 6.31 1.77 14.76
N THR A 43 5.56 1.75 13.65
CA THR A 43 5.08 0.52 13.04
C THR A 43 6.23 -0.30 12.49
N GLN A 44 6.30 -1.56 12.91
CA GLN A 44 7.36 -2.51 12.55
C GLN A 44 6.91 -3.60 11.57
N LYS A 45 5.59 -3.82 11.45
CA LYS A 45 5.02 -4.92 10.66
C LYS A 45 3.93 -4.40 9.75
N ILE A 46 3.82 -4.99 8.56
CA ILE A 46 2.65 -4.75 7.72
C ILE A 46 1.43 -5.32 8.43
N SER A 47 0.36 -4.55 8.50
CA SER A 47 -0.89 -5.00 9.09
C SER A 47 -2.09 -4.64 8.24
N PHE A 48 -3.16 -5.40 8.41
CA PHE A 48 -4.39 -5.20 7.66
C PHE A 48 -5.48 -4.69 8.59
N THR A 49 -6.33 -3.82 8.06
CA THR A 49 -7.56 -3.42 8.73
C THR A 49 -8.71 -3.54 7.73
N LYS A 50 -9.52 -4.57 7.92
CA LYS A 50 -10.79 -4.71 7.20
C LYS A 50 -11.80 -3.75 7.84
N TYR A 51 -12.24 -2.77 7.06
CA TYR A 51 -13.08 -1.67 7.50
C TYR A 51 -14.43 -1.72 6.75
N PRO A 52 -15.46 -2.32 7.35
CA PRO A 52 -16.69 -2.66 6.63
C PRO A 52 -17.58 -1.43 6.38
N ILE A 53 -18.43 -1.50 5.35
CA ILE A 53 -19.30 -0.40 4.93
C ILE A 53 -20.17 0.17 6.07
N GLU A 54 -20.66 -0.66 6.98
CA GLU A 54 -21.47 -0.19 8.10
C GLU A 54 -20.69 0.77 9.00
N GLN A 55 -19.39 0.51 9.17
CA GLN A 55 -18.51 1.35 9.96
C GLN A 55 -18.11 2.63 9.22
N ILE A 56 -17.95 2.56 7.89
CA ILE A 56 -17.76 3.75 7.02
C ILE A 56 -18.95 4.71 7.20
N MET A 57 -20.17 4.20 7.03
CA MET A 57 -21.40 4.99 7.12
C MET A 57 -21.62 5.58 8.51
N LYS A 58 -21.21 4.86 9.56
CA LYS A 58 -21.28 5.35 10.95
C LYS A 58 -20.26 6.48 11.21
N THR A 59 -19.04 6.33 10.70
CA THR A 59 -17.95 7.27 10.97
C THR A 59 -18.03 8.51 10.10
N SER A 60 -18.59 8.40 8.90
CA SER A 60 -18.83 9.53 8.00
C SER A 60 -20.31 9.65 7.62
N PRO A 61 -21.13 10.30 8.47
CA PRO A 61 -22.52 10.64 8.14
C PRO A 61 -22.64 11.52 6.87
N LEU A 62 -21.54 12.19 6.49
CA LEU A 62 -21.43 13.03 5.31
C LEU A 62 -21.80 12.28 4.03
N ILE A 63 -21.44 11.00 3.93
CA ILE A 63 -21.71 10.14 2.77
C ILE A 63 -23.21 10.10 2.47
N LYS A 64 -24.02 9.84 3.50
CA LYS A 64 -25.48 9.82 3.37
C LYS A 64 -26.04 11.22 3.06
N SER A 65 -25.53 12.25 3.73
CA SER A 65 -26.01 13.62 3.54
C SER A 65 -25.74 14.17 2.12
N ALA A 66 -24.65 13.72 1.49
CA ALA A 66 -24.28 14.07 0.13
C ALA A 66 -25.01 13.23 -0.94
N GLY A 67 -25.81 12.23 -0.52
CA GLY A 67 -26.49 11.32 -1.44
C GLY A 67 -25.55 10.38 -2.20
N LEU A 68 -24.36 10.10 -1.64
CA LEU A 68 -23.42 9.15 -2.22
C LEU A 68 -23.86 7.72 -1.87
N ASP A 69 -24.30 6.98 -2.88
CA ASP A 69 -24.60 5.56 -2.76
C ASP A 69 -23.32 4.75 -2.88
N LEU A 70 -23.03 3.89 -1.90
CA LEU A 70 -21.82 3.08 -1.87
C LEU A 70 -22.15 1.65 -2.28
N GLU A 71 -21.54 1.20 -3.36
CA GLU A 71 -21.60 -0.20 -3.80
C GLU A 71 -20.45 -1.02 -3.22
N ILE A 72 -19.32 -0.38 -2.86
CA ILE A 72 -18.18 -1.09 -2.26
C ILE A 72 -18.54 -1.72 -0.90
N PRO A 73 -18.07 -2.95 -0.61
CA PRO A 73 -18.40 -3.63 0.66
C PRO A 73 -17.65 -3.06 1.89
N GLY A 74 -16.65 -2.21 1.67
CA GLY A 74 -15.78 -1.67 2.70
C GLY A 74 -14.43 -1.29 2.13
N PHE A 75 -13.42 -1.15 2.99
CA PHE A 75 -12.02 -0.96 2.64
C PHE A 75 -11.12 -2.02 3.28
N LEU A 76 -10.07 -2.43 2.57
CA LEU A 76 -8.92 -3.10 3.17
C LEU A 76 -7.79 -2.09 3.32
N PHE A 77 -7.60 -1.56 4.52
CA PHE A 77 -6.45 -0.70 4.77
C PHE A 77 -5.20 -1.55 5.02
N ILE A 78 -4.09 -1.10 4.44
CA ILE A 78 -2.76 -1.65 4.71
C ILE A 78 -1.96 -0.60 5.48
N ASP A 79 -1.59 -0.95 6.71
CA ASP A 79 -0.63 -0.21 7.52
C ASP A 79 0.76 -0.75 7.24
N THR A 80 1.73 0.14 7.02
CA THR A 80 3.03 -0.29 6.52
C THR A 80 4.18 0.45 7.20
N PRO A 81 5.28 -0.26 7.56
CA PRO A 81 6.49 0.38 8.05
C PRO A 81 7.21 1.11 6.90
N GLY A 82 7.46 2.41 7.07
CA GLY A 82 8.23 3.22 6.12
C GLY A 82 7.62 3.30 4.71
N HIS A 83 8.46 3.36 3.68
CA HIS A 83 8.09 3.34 2.26
C HIS A 83 8.21 1.94 1.63
N ALA A 84 8.83 0.97 2.33
CA ALA A 84 9.18 -0.36 1.81
C ALA A 84 7.97 -1.25 1.46
N ALA A 85 6.79 -0.98 2.01
CA ALA A 85 5.62 -1.74 1.60
C ALA A 85 5.04 -1.27 0.27
N PHE A 86 5.22 -0.01 -0.13
CA PHE A 86 4.75 0.45 -1.43
C PHE A 86 5.47 -0.28 -2.58
N THR A 87 6.71 -0.71 -2.36
CA THR A 87 7.51 -1.42 -3.35
C THR A 87 7.18 -2.92 -3.38
N ASN A 88 6.84 -3.51 -2.23
CA ASN A 88 6.47 -4.92 -2.08
C ASN A 88 5.01 -5.23 -2.48
N LEU A 89 4.14 -4.22 -2.54
CA LEU A 89 2.72 -4.36 -2.85
C LEU A 89 2.46 -4.09 -4.35
N ARG A 90 2.80 -5.06 -5.20
CA ARG A 90 2.53 -4.99 -6.65
C ARG A 90 1.81 -6.23 -7.20
N LYS A 91 1.10 -6.04 -8.31
CA LYS A 91 0.53 -7.08 -9.16
C LYS A 91 0.95 -6.80 -10.61
N ARG A 92 0.85 -7.79 -11.50
CA ARG A 92 1.16 -7.63 -12.93
C ARG A 92 0.60 -6.33 -13.51
N GLY A 93 1.48 -5.43 -13.93
CA GLY A 93 1.12 -4.18 -14.59
C GLY A 93 0.67 -3.01 -13.68
N GLY A 94 0.88 -3.07 -12.35
CA GLY A 94 0.63 -1.90 -11.48
C GLY A 94 0.72 -2.13 -9.97
N SER A 95 0.33 -1.10 -9.21
CA SER A 95 0.21 -1.14 -7.75
C SER A 95 -0.86 -2.13 -7.29
N LEU A 96 -0.59 -2.87 -6.20
CA LEU A 96 -1.58 -3.70 -5.51
C LEU A 96 -2.65 -2.85 -4.81
N ALA A 97 -2.26 -1.65 -4.36
CA ALA A 97 -3.18 -0.68 -3.80
C ALA A 97 -4.02 -0.04 -4.91
N ASP A 98 -5.34 -0.03 -4.72
CA ASP A 98 -6.28 0.64 -5.61
C ASP A 98 -6.34 2.15 -5.34
N LEU A 99 -6.21 2.55 -4.07
CA LEU A 99 -6.10 3.93 -3.60
C LEU A 99 -4.98 4.10 -2.57
N ALA A 100 -4.57 5.35 -2.34
CA ALA A 100 -3.68 5.69 -1.24
C ALA A 100 -4.13 6.91 -0.43
N ILE A 101 -3.77 6.93 0.85
CA ILE A 101 -3.82 8.10 1.72
C ILE A 101 -2.38 8.50 2.01
N VAL A 102 -1.96 9.67 1.53
CA VAL A 102 -0.64 10.22 1.83
C VAL A 102 -0.77 11.17 3.01
N VAL A 103 -0.21 10.78 4.14
CA VAL A 103 -0.27 11.49 5.41
C VAL A 103 0.93 12.41 5.51
N VAL A 104 0.65 13.70 5.70
CA VAL A 104 1.67 14.75 5.81
C VAL A 104 1.38 15.59 7.03
N ALA A 105 2.35 15.76 7.92
CA ALA A 105 2.20 16.69 9.04
C ALA A 105 2.22 18.14 8.54
N ILE A 106 1.21 18.93 8.91
CA ILE A 106 0.98 20.29 8.39
C ILE A 106 2.19 21.23 8.56
N LYS A 107 2.88 21.16 9.70
CA LYS A 107 4.06 21.99 9.98
C LYS A 107 5.35 21.51 9.33
N GLU A 108 5.39 20.25 8.92
CA GLU A 108 6.62 19.62 8.42
C GLU A 108 6.69 19.59 6.89
N GLY A 109 5.53 19.53 6.22
CA GLY A 109 5.43 19.45 4.77
C GLY A 109 5.99 18.15 4.18
N ILE A 110 6.33 18.18 2.90
CA ILE A 110 6.87 17.00 2.18
C ILE A 110 8.30 16.71 2.69
N LYS A 111 8.53 15.45 3.09
CA LYS A 111 9.84 14.91 3.50
C LYS A 111 10.30 13.84 2.48
N PRO A 112 11.56 13.37 2.52
CA PRO A 112 12.09 12.45 1.51
C PRO A 112 11.24 11.19 1.27
N GLN A 113 10.73 10.56 2.33
CA GLN A 113 9.87 9.38 2.20
C GLN A 113 8.50 9.73 1.57
N THR A 114 7.97 10.92 1.86
CA THR A 114 6.74 11.41 1.21
C THR A 114 6.98 11.64 -0.28
N ALA A 115 8.12 12.25 -0.65
CA ALA A 115 8.49 12.48 -2.04
C ALA A 115 8.63 11.16 -2.83
N GLU A 116 9.26 10.16 -2.24
CA GLU A 116 9.38 8.81 -2.82
C GLU A 116 8.00 8.17 -3.05
N VAL A 117 7.10 8.23 -2.05
CA VAL A 117 5.73 7.73 -2.18
C VAL A 117 4.98 8.45 -3.29
N LEU A 118 5.08 9.78 -3.38
CA LEU A 118 4.45 10.56 -4.44
C LEU A 118 4.94 10.15 -5.83
N LYS A 119 6.24 9.87 -5.98
CA LYS A 119 6.82 9.34 -7.21
C LYS A 119 6.23 7.98 -7.57
N ILE A 120 6.21 7.04 -6.63
CA ILE A 120 5.66 5.69 -6.84
C ILE A 120 4.18 5.75 -7.25
N LEU A 121 3.40 6.61 -6.59
CA LEU A 121 1.98 6.81 -6.92
C LEU A 121 1.79 7.39 -8.33
N LYS A 122 2.66 8.32 -8.73
CA LYS A 122 2.67 8.91 -10.08
C LYS A 122 2.96 7.87 -11.15
N ASP A 123 4.05 7.12 -10.96
CA ASP A 123 4.53 6.13 -11.92
C ASP A 123 3.50 4.99 -12.10
N ASN A 124 2.84 4.59 -11.01
CA ASN A 124 1.80 3.56 -11.03
C ASN A 124 0.40 4.08 -11.38
N LYS A 125 0.22 5.40 -11.54
CA LYS A 125 -1.10 6.04 -11.76
C LYS A 125 -2.13 5.63 -10.71
N THR A 126 -1.69 5.51 -9.46
CA THR A 126 -2.55 5.15 -8.33
C THR A 126 -3.26 6.41 -7.83
N PRO A 127 -4.60 6.45 -7.81
CA PRO A 127 -5.33 7.59 -7.26
C PRO A 127 -5.08 7.72 -5.75
N PHE A 128 -4.93 8.94 -5.27
CA PHE A 128 -4.67 9.20 -3.86
C PHE A 128 -5.25 10.55 -3.41
N LEU A 129 -5.31 10.72 -2.10
CA LEU A 129 -5.62 11.98 -1.43
C LEU A 129 -4.56 12.28 -0.36
N ILE A 130 -4.48 13.54 0.05
CA ILE A 130 -3.61 13.98 1.14
C ILE A 130 -4.43 14.09 2.43
N ALA A 131 -3.96 13.42 3.48
CA ALA A 131 -4.34 13.73 4.86
C ALA A 131 -3.33 14.72 5.44
N LEU A 132 -3.68 16.00 5.50
CA LEU A 132 -2.83 17.05 6.06
C LEU A 132 -3.02 17.06 7.58
N ASN A 133 -2.27 16.18 8.24
CA ASN A 133 -2.44 15.77 9.63
C ASN A 133 -1.77 16.73 10.63
N LYS A 134 -2.02 16.49 11.93
CA LYS A 134 -1.51 17.27 13.07
C LYS A 134 -2.03 18.71 13.12
N LEU A 135 -3.27 18.91 12.69
CA LEU A 135 -3.92 20.23 12.71
C LEU A 135 -3.99 20.83 14.13
N ASP A 136 -4.08 19.98 15.15
CA ASP A 136 -3.99 20.33 16.58
C ASP A 136 -2.67 21.02 16.98
N THR A 137 -1.62 20.91 16.16
CA THR A 137 -0.33 21.54 16.44
C THR A 137 -0.25 22.99 15.98
N VAL A 138 -1.20 23.47 15.16
CA VAL A 138 -1.29 24.88 14.73
C VAL A 138 -1.55 25.75 15.96
N SER A 139 -0.80 26.83 16.13
CA SER A 139 -0.85 27.61 17.37
C SER A 139 -2.21 28.28 17.54
N GLY A 140 -2.85 28.07 18.69
CA GLY A 140 -4.17 28.62 18.97
C GLY A 140 -5.32 27.94 18.22
N TRP A 141 -5.09 26.78 17.59
CA TRP A 141 -6.14 26.02 16.92
C TRP A 141 -7.24 25.59 17.90
N GLN A 142 -8.50 25.82 17.53
CA GLN A 142 -9.66 25.41 18.31
C GLN A 142 -10.53 24.45 17.51
N TYR A 143 -10.90 23.34 18.11
CA TYR A 143 -11.78 22.36 17.49
C TYR A 143 -13.14 22.31 18.19
N ASP A 144 -14.20 22.51 17.41
CA ASP A 144 -15.59 22.28 17.81
C ASP A 144 -16.13 21.06 17.07
N GLU A 145 -16.31 19.96 17.80
CA GLU A 145 -16.83 18.67 17.30
C GLU A 145 -18.23 18.78 16.68
N LYS A 146 -18.98 19.85 16.96
CA LYS A 146 -20.33 20.05 16.42
C LYS A 146 -20.33 20.64 15.02
N LYS A 147 -19.19 21.14 14.55
CA LYS A 147 -19.04 21.84 13.26
C LYS A 147 -18.32 20.95 12.25
N GLY A 148 -18.66 21.10 10.96
CA GLY A 148 -17.92 20.43 9.89
C GLY A 148 -16.50 20.99 9.74
N LEU A 149 -15.62 20.31 8.99
CA LEU A 149 -14.24 20.75 8.84
C LEU A 149 -14.12 22.19 8.29
N LYS A 150 -14.82 22.51 7.20
CA LYS A 150 -14.77 23.85 6.59
C LYS A 150 -15.17 24.94 7.59
N GLU A 151 -16.26 24.72 8.32
CA GLU A 151 -16.75 25.67 9.30
C GLU A 151 -15.78 25.83 10.49
N ASN A 152 -15.12 24.76 10.92
CA ASN A 152 -14.07 24.85 11.93
C ASN A 152 -12.90 25.71 11.42
N VAL A 153 -12.44 25.47 10.20
CA VAL A 153 -11.32 26.20 9.58
C VAL A 153 -11.68 27.68 9.40
N ASP A 154 -12.91 28.00 8.99
CA ASP A 154 -13.39 29.38 8.77
C ASP A 154 -13.58 30.17 10.08
N ASN A 155 -13.84 29.49 11.20
CA ASN A 155 -14.09 30.12 12.51
C ASN A 155 -12.84 30.24 13.40
N GLN A 156 -11.66 29.90 12.89
CA GLN A 156 -10.43 30.04 13.66
C GLN A 156 -10.12 31.52 13.97
N ALA A 157 -9.41 31.74 15.07
CA ALA A 157 -8.84 33.06 15.35
C ALA A 157 -7.88 33.48 14.22
N VAL A 158 -7.79 34.78 13.94
CA VAL A 158 -7.03 35.34 12.81
C VAL A 158 -5.61 34.78 12.72
N HIS A 159 -4.89 34.69 13.85
CA HIS A 159 -3.52 34.17 13.88
C HIS A 159 -3.44 32.68 13.53
N ALA A 160 -4.32 31.84 14.09
CA ALA A 160 -4.36 30.41 13.81
C ALA A 160 -4.76 30.14 12.36
N ARG A 161 -5.70 30.94 11.83
CA ARG A 161 -6.11 30.88 10.43
C ARG A 161 -4.96 31.23 9.48
N GLN A 162 -4.24 32.31 9.76
CA GLN A 162 -3.08 32.72 8.97
C GLN A 162 -1.99 31.64 8.97
N GLU A 163 -1.64 31.08 10.12
CA GLU A 163 -0.65 29.99 10.21
C GLU A 163 -1.08 28.76 9.40
N PHE A 164 -2.37 28.40 9.45
CA PHE A 164 -2.92 27.33 8.62
C PHE A 164 -2.85 27.63 7.12
N ASP A 165 -3.28 28.81 6.69
CA ASP A 165 -3.32 29.20 5.27
C ASP A 165 -1.89 29.28 4.69
N GLU A 166 -0.92 29.80 5.44
CA GLU A 166 0.49 29.83 5.04
C GLU A 166 1.09 28.43 4.89
N ALA A 167 0.81 27.53 5.85
CA ALA A 167 1.26 26.15 5.79
C ALA A 167 0.64 25.39 4.61
N LEU A 168 -0.66 25.59 4.37
CA LEU A 168 -1.38 25.00 3.24
C LEU A 168 -0.82 25.47 1.90
N LEU A 169 -0.65 26.77 1.71
CA LEU A 169 -0.10 27.34 0.47
C LEU A 169 1.32 26.83 0.20
N THR A 170 2.16 26.77 1.24
CA THR A 170 3.51 26.21 1.15
C THR A 170 3.48 24.75 0.74
N PHE A 171 2.59 23.96 1.35
CA PHE A 171 2.42 22.55 1.02
C PHE A 171 1.92 22.35 -0.41
N GLN A 172 0.91 23.11 -0.85
CA GLN A 172 0.40 23.07 -2.23
C GLN A 172 1.50 23.42 -3.25
N GLY A 173 2.32 24.43 -2.95
CA GLY A 173 3.49 24.79 -3.77
C GLY A 173 4.47 23.63 -3.91
N SER A 174 4.85 23.00 -2.81
CA SER A 174 5.76 21.85 -2.82
C SER A 174 5.16 20.62 -3.53
N LEU A 175 3.86 20.37 -3.36
CA LEU A 175 3.16 19.28 -4.05
C LEU A 175 3.10 19.52 -5.57
N LYS A 176 2.96 20.77 -5.99
CA LYS A 176 3.03 21.18 -7.41
C LYS A 176 4.42 20.96 -8.02
N GLU A 177 5.50 21.16 -7.27
CA GLU A 177 6.86 20.83 -7.73
C GLU A 177 7.03 19.33 -8.03
N HIS A 178 6.28 18.47 -7.33
CA HIS A 178 6.22 17.03 -7.62
C HIS A 178 5.26 16.68 -8.78
N GLY A 179 4.61 17.69 -9.37
CA GLY A 179 3.75 17.58 -10.54
C GLY A 179 2.29 17.28 -10.24
N PHE A 180 1.80 17.67 -9.06
CA PHE A 180 0.40 17.49 -8.67
C PHE A 180 -0.25 18.84 -8.33
N ASP A 181 -1.27 19.21 -9.09
CA ASP A 181 -2.18 20.28 -8.67
C ASP A 181 -3.09 19.77 -7.54
N SER A 182 -3.39 20.62 -6.57
CA SER A 182 -4.13 20.23 -5.37
C SER A 182 -5.00 21.36 -4.84
N ASP A 183 -6.03 20.99 -4.09
CA ASP A 183 -6.87 21.94 -3.36
C ASP A 183 -7.47 21.30 -2.11
N LEU A 184 -8.04 22.13 -1.23
CA LEU A 184 -8.90 21.61 -0.16
C LEU A 184 -10.07 20.86 -0.77
N PHE A 185 -10.41 19.70 -0.20
CA PHE A 185 -11.39 18.80 -0.82
C PHE A 185 -12.75 19.48 -1.09
N TYR A 186 -13.15 20.44 -0.26
CA TYR A 186 -14.41 21.18 -0.41
C TYR A 186 -14.35 22.31 -1.45
N ASP A 187 -13.18 22.66 -1.95
CA ASP A 187 -12.97 23.67 -3.01
C ASP A 187 -12.75 23.01 -4.39
N ILE A 188 -12.71 21.68 -4.46
CA ILE A 188 -12.51 20.94 -5.71
C ILE A 188 -13.85 20.74 -6.43
N ALA A 189 -13.98 21.35 -7.61
CA ALA A 189 -15.08 21.07 -8.53
C ALA A 189 -14.87 19.77 -9.33
N ASP A 190 -13.62 19.45 -9.68
CA ASP A 190 -13.26 18.30 -10.52
C ASP A 190 -12.11 17.50 -9.92
N PHE A 191 -12.46 16.43 -9.21
CA PHE A 191 -11.53 15.50 -8.57
C PHE A 191 -10.68 14.68 -9.55
N SER A 192 -10.85 14.84 -10.88
CA SER A 192 -9.97 14.19 -11.86
C SER A 192 -8.72 15.02 -12.17
N LYS A 193 -8.73 16.32 -11.81
CA LYS A 193 -7.66 17.27 -12.15
C LYS A 193 -6.80 17.70 -10.96
N LYS A 194 -7.35 17.63 -9.75
CA LYS A 194 -6.68 18.06 -8.53
C LYS A 194 -6.68 16.96 -7.49
N ILE A 195 -5.57 16.83 -6.77
CA ILE A 195 -5.48 16.00 -5.57
C ILE A 195 -6.22 16.68 -4.43
N ALA A 196 -7.09 15.93 -3.76
CA ALA A 196 -7.83 16.40 -2.61
C ALA A 196 -6.94 16.44 -1.36
N ILE A 197 -6.92 17.60 -0.69
CA ILE A 197 -6.31 17.80 0.61
C ILE A 197 -7.42 17.83 1.66
N VAL A 198 -7.31 16.94 2.64
CA VAL A 198 -8.19 16.91 3.81
C VAL A 198 -7.36 17.27 5.03
N PRO A 199 -7.51 18.50 5.57
CA PRO A 199 -6.95 18.85 6.87
C PRO A 199 -7.52 17.95 7.97
N CYS A 200 -6.66 17.37 8.80
CA CYS A 200 -7.10 16.47 9.86
C CYS A 200 -6.19 16.49 11.08
N SER A 201 -6.68 15.92 12.15
CA SER A 201 -5.90 15.62 13.34
C SER A 201 -6.28 14.24 13.83
N ALA A 202 -5.33 13.30 13.81
CA ALA A 202 -5.53 11.99 14.41
C ALA A 202 -5.70 12.07 15.94
N GLU A 203 -5.11 13.08 16.58
CA GLU A 203 -5.22 13.29 18.03
C GLU A 203 -6.65 13.69 18.43
N THR A 204 -7.21 14.70 17.76
CA THR A 204 -8.54 15.24 18.06
C THR A 204 -9.67 14.56 17.26
N LYS A 205 -9.31 13.73 16.28
CA LYS A 205 -10.19 13.08 15.29
C LYS A 205 -10.91 14.06 14.36
N GLN A 206 -10.54 15.34 14.36
CA GLN A 206 -11.04 16.33 13.40
C GLN A 206 -10.66 15.92 11.96
N GLY A 207 -11.61 16.02 11.02
CA GLY A 207 -11.38 15.72 9.60
C GLY A 207 -11.37 14.23 9.22
N ILE A 208 -11.45 13.31 10.19
CA ILE A 208 -11.51 11.86 9.94
C ILE A 208 -12.79 11.46 9.17
N PRO A 209 -13.98 12.00 9.48
CA PRO A 209 -15.19 11.76 8.68
C PRO A 209 -15.04 12.23 7.22
N GLU A 210 -14.46 13.40 7.00
CA GLU A 210 -14.20 13.99 5.67
C GLU A 210 -13.18 13.14 4.89
N LEU A 211 -12.17 12.60 5.57
CA LEU A 211 -11.17 11.72 4.96
C LEU A 211 -11.83 10.47 4.35
N LEU A 212 -12.70 9.81 5.11
CA LEU A 212 -13.49 8.68 4.62
C LEU A 212 -14.48 9.08 3.54
N PHE A 213 -15.11 10.25 3.66
CA PHE A 213 -16.03 10.77 2.64
C PHE A 213 -15.35 10.92 1.27
N VAL A 214 -14.20 11.58 1.23
CA VAL A 214 -13.43 11.76 -0.02
C VAL A 214 -12.95 10.41 -0.54
N LEU A 215 -12.42 9.53 0.33
CA LEU A 215 -11.95 8.20 -0.06
C LEU A 215 -13.06 7.35 -0.69
N SER A 216 -14.26 7.36 -0.10
CA SER A 216 -15.45 6.69 -0.61
C SER A 216 -15.87 7.27 -1.97
N GLY A 217 -15.93 8.59 -2.11
CA GLY A 217 -16.28 9.23 -3.37
C GLY A 217 -15.30 8.91 -4.51
N LEU A 218 -13.99 8.91 -4.24
CA LEU A 218 -12.98 8.54 -5.22
C LEU A 218 -13.10 7.06 -5.62
N SER A 219 -13.41 6.18 -4.67
CA SER A 219 -13.54 4.75 -4.92
C SER A 219 -14.73 4.46 -5.84
N GLU A 220 -15.91 5.00 -5.53
CA GLU A 220 -17.10 4.82 -6.37
C GLU A 220 -16.92 5.43 -7.77
N LYS A 221 -16.31 6.60 -7.86
CA LYS A 221 -16.17 7.32 -9.13
C LYS A 221 -15.15 6.69 -10.08
N TYR A 222 -14.04 6.15 -9.56
CA TYR A 222 -12.89 5.79 -10.39
C TYR A 222 -12.47 4.32 -10.34
N LEU A 223 -12.94 3.53 -9.38
CA LEU A 223 -12.44 2.17 -9.21
C LEU A 223 -13.39 1.06 -9.63
N LYS A 224 -14.68 1.32 -9.86
CA LYS A 224 -15.70 0.28 -10.00
C LYS A 224 -15.29 -0.89 -10.91
N GLU A 225 -14.80 -0.60 -12.11
CA GLU A 225 -14.33 -1.61 -13.09
C GLU A 225 -13.07 -2.35 -12.61
N ARG A 226 -12.19 -1.71 -11.83
CA ARG A 226 -10.96 -2.31 -11.28
C ARG A 226 -11.21 -3.22 -10.07
N LEU A 227 -12.41 -3.15 -9.49
CA LEU A 227 -12.82 -3.90 -8.31
C LEU A 227 -13.62 -5.16 -8.66
N GLU A 228 -13.86 -5.45 -9.94
CA GLU A 228 -14.49 -6.70 -10.34
C GLU A 228 -13.64 -7.90 -9.88
N ILE A 229 -14.29 -8.88 -9.26
CA ILE A 229 -13.64 -10.11 -8.82
C ILE A 229 -13.61 -11.09 -9.98
N GLY A 230 -12.42 -11.48 -10.39
CA GLY A 230 -12.20 -12.51 -11.39
C GLY A 230 -12.39 -13.93 -10.83
N ASP A 231 -12.41 -14.92 -11.71
CA ASP A 231 -12.68 -16.30 -11.32
C ASP A 231 -11.51 -16.99 -10.61
N THR A 232 -10.28 -16.50 -10.77
CA THR A 232 -9.07 -17.20 -10.30
C THR A 232 -8.47 -16.48 -9.10
N ALA A 233 -8.21 -17.21 -8.02
CA ALA A 233 -7.60 -16.60 -6.84
C ALA A 233 -6.17 -16.12 -7.16
N LYS A 234 -5.87 -14.85 -6.84
CA LYS A 234 -4.52 -14.29 -6.96
C LYS A 234 -4.17 -13.49 -5.73
N GLY A 235 -2.91 -13.54 -5.36
CA GLY A 235 -2.41 -12.79 -4.23
C GLY A 235 -0.92 -12.56 -4.25
N VAL A 236 -0.46 -11.87 -3.21
CA VAL A 236 0.95 -11.56 -2.98
C VAL A 236 1.31 -11.99 -1.57
N VAL A 237 2.46 -12.64 -1.43
CA VAL A 237 3.06 -13.00 -0.15
C VAL A 237 3.65 -11.75 0.51
N LEU A 238 3.28 -11.49 1.76
CA LEU A 238 3.86 -10.38 2.53
C LEU A 238 4.91 -10.85 3.54
N GLU A 239 4.63 -11.92 4.27
CA GLU A 239 5.53 -12.41 5.31
C GLU A 239 5.46 -13.94 5.39
N VAL A 240 6.62 -14.58 5.52
CA VAL A 240 6.71 -16.03 5.75
C VAL A 240 7.01 -16.27 7.22
N LYS A 241 6.02 -16.75 7.98
CA LYS A 241 6.17 -17.05 9.41
C LYS A 241 6.60 -18.51 9.61
N LYS A 242 7.67 -18.68 10.40
CA LYS A 242 8.15 -19.98 10.86
C LYS A 242 7.80 -20.12 12.34
N GLU A 243 6.74 -20.87 12.64
CA GLU A 243 6.36 -21.20 14.01
C GLU A 243 6.46 -22.71 14.22
N LYS A 244 6.83 -23.14 15.44
CA LYS A 244 7.06 -24.55 15.76
C LYS A 244 5.81 -25.40 15.43
N GLY A 245 5.84 -26.08 14.28
CA GLY A 245 4.78 -26.98 13.81
C GLY A 245 3.63 -26.32 13.03
N LYS A 246 3.64 -24.99 12.83
CA LYS A 246 2.64 -24.25 12.05
C LYS A 246 3.29 -23.18 11.19
N ASP A 247 3.87 -23.63 10.11
CA ASP A 247 4.42 -22.77 9.09
C ASP A 247 3.28 -22.11 8.30
N SER A 248 3.20 -20.78 8.36
CA SER A 248 2.16 -19.99 7.68
C SER A 248 2.77 -18.89 6.83
N VAL A 249 2.02 -18.45 5.83
CA VAL A 249 2.38 -17.32 4.98
C VAL A 249 1.25 -16.29 5.10
N GLU A 250 1.61 -15.07 5.51
CA GLU A 250 0.69 -13.93 5.47
C GLU A 250 0.70 -13.34 4.07
N CYS A 251 -0.49 -13.18 3.52
CA CYS A 251 -0.71 -12.76 2.14
C CYS A 251 -1.84 -11.74 2.04
N ILE A 252 -1.85 -11.02 0.93
CA ILE A 252 -3.04 -10.32 0.43
C ILE A 252 -3.63 -11.15 -0.68
N LEU A 253 -4.91 -11.54 -0.54
CA LEU A 253 -5.72 -12.02 -1.64
C LEU A 253 -6.35 -10.81 -2.31
N TYR A 254 -6.03 -10.52 -3.56
CA TYR A 254 -6.49 -9.31 -4.27
C TYR A 254 -7.43 -9.60 -5.44
N ASP A 255 -7.56 -10.87 -5.86
CA ASP A 255 -8.48 -11.30 -6.89
C ASP A 255 -9.00 -12.71 -6.58
N GLY A 256 -10.20 -13.03 -7.07
CA GLY A 256 -10.87 -14.32 -6.88
C GLY A 256 -11.21 -14.69 -5.43
N ALA A 257 -11.48 -15.99 -5.24
CA ALA A 257 -11.81 -16.58 -3.96
C ALA A 257 -10.97 -17.85 -3.76
N LEU A 258 -10.47 -18.05 -2.55
CA LEU A 258 -9.61 -19.16 -2.19
C LEU A 258 -10.30 -20.06 -1.17
N LYS A 259 -10.26 -21.38 -1.40
CA LYS A 259 -10.84 -22.41 -0.55
C LYS A 259 -9.78 -23.34 -0.01
N LYS A 260 -10.10 -23.98 1.12
CA LYS A 260 -9.29 -25.08 1.62
C LYS A 260 -9.25 -26.21 0.59
N GLY A 261 -8.04 -26.64 0.25
CA GLY A 261 -7.79 -27.71 -0.71
C GLY A 261 -7.35 -27.22 -2.09
N ASP A 262 -7.48 -25.93 -2.38
CA ASP A 262 -7.03 -25.35 -3.64
C ASP A 262 -5.51 -25.49 -3.79
N GLU A 263 -5.08 -25.63 -5.05
CA GLU A 263 -3.66 -25.67 -5.41
C GLU A 263 -3.22 -24.30 -5.93
N LEU A 264 -2.07 -23.86 -5.47
CA LEU A 264 -1.44 -22.58 -5.79
C LEU A 264 -0.11 -22.82 -6.50
N ALA A 265 0.15 -22.03 -7.52
CA ALA A 265 1.49 -21.78 -8.02
C ALA A 265 2.00 -20.54 -7.29
N ILE A 266 3.09 -20.70 -6.55
CA ILE A 266 3.70 -19.64 -5.75
C ILE A 266 5.07 -19.35 -6.32
N ALA A 267 5.30 -18.10 -6.70
CA ALA A 267 6.63 -17.68 -7.10
C ALA A 267 7.61 -17.74 -5.92
N GLY A 268 8.86 -18.04 -6.23
CA GLY A 268 9.95 -18.07 -5.29
C GLY A 268 11.26 -17.73 -5.99
N PHE A 269 12.30 -17.60 -5.19
CA PHE A 269 13.63 -17.25 -5.67
C PHE A 269 14.20 -18.27 -6.68
N GLU A 270 13.95 -19.56 -6.47
CA GLU A 270 14.47 -20.64 -7.32
C GLU A 270 13.50 -21.06 -8.45
N GLY A 271 12.36 -20.37 -8.56
CA GLY A 271 11.30 -20.67 -9.51
C GLY A 271 9.92 -20.76 -8.85
N VAL A 272 8.97 -21.35 -9.57
CA VAL A 272 7.57 -21.44 -9.12
C VAL A 272 7.31 -22.83 -8.54
N VAL A 273 6.75 -22.86 -7.32
CA VAL A 273 6.40 -24.11 -6.61
C VAL A 273 4.90 -24.34 -6.59
N LYS A 274 4.50 -25.62 -6.71
CA LYS A 274 3.13 -26.06 -6.43
C LYS A 274 2.93 -26.21 -4.93
N SER A 275 1.81 -25.71 -4.42
CA SER A 275 1.44 -25.85 -3.02
C SER A 275 -0.06 -26.00 -2.85
N LYS A 276 -0.50 -26.74 -1.83
CA LYS A 276 -1.91 -26.93 -1.51
C LYS A 276 -2.28 -26.20 -0.23
N VAL A 277 -3.43 -25.53 -0.24
CA VAL A 277 -3.98 -24.80 0.91
C VAL A 277 -4.55 -25.77 1.92
N ARG A 278 -3.92 -25.89 3.10
CA ARG A 278 -4.37 -26.75 4.21
C ARG A 278 -5.37 -26.05 5.12
N ALA A 279 -5.18 -24.76 5.35
CA ALA A 279 -6.05 -23.94 6.17
C ALA A 279 -5.92 -22.47 5.73
N ILE A 280 -7.01 -21.73 5.92
CA ILE A 280 -7.11 -20.30 5.67
C ILE A 280 -7.57 -19.66 6.97
N GLU A 281 -6.85 -18.63 7.41
CA GLU A 281 -7.34 -17.73 8.45
C GLU A 281 -7.46 -16.34 7.82
N GLU A 282 -8.63 -15.70 7.95
CA GLU A 282 -8.91 -14.38 7.37
C GLU A 282 -8.87 -13.32 8.48
N ILE A 283 -8.34 -12.13 8.15
CA ILE A 283 -8.35 -10.97 9.05
C ILE A 283 -9.78 -10.60 9.46
N GLN A 284 -9.99 -10.40 10.77
CA GLN A 284 -11.27 -9.96 11.30
C GLN A 284 -11.45 -8.44 11.12
N SER A 285 -12.69 -8.00 10.93
CA SER A 285 -13.01 -6.58 10.84
C SER A 285 -12.56 -5.81 12.08
N LEU A 286 -11.91 -4.66 11.87
CA LEU A 286 -11.42 -3.78 12.93
C LEU A 286 -10.50 -4.47 13.97
N SER A 287 -9.81 -5.54 13.58
CA SER A 287 -8.96 -6.33 14.47
C SER A 287 -7.69 -6.81 13.76
N PHE A 288 -6.66 -7.19 14.53
CA PHE A 288 -5.45 -7.86 14.06
C PHE A 288 -5.56 -9.38 14.12
N ASN A 289 -6.64 -9.87 14.71
CA ASN A 289 -6.86 -11.29 14.86
C ASN A 289 -7.34 -11.88 13.54
N TYR A 290 -6.89 -13.10 13.29
CA TYR A 290 -7.33 -13.90 12.17
C TYR A 290 -8.31 -14.96 12.67
N LYS A 291 -9.31 -15.27 11.86
CA LYS A 291 -10.28 -16.31 12.13
C LYS A 291 -10.21 -17.37 11.05
N SER A 292 -10.21 -18.64 11.45
CA SER A 292 -10.27 -19.76 10.52
C SER A 292 -11.56 -19.72 9.69
N VAL A 293 -11.43 -19.85 8.37
CA VAL A 293 -12.53 -19.85 7.40
C VAL A 293 -12.36 -21.00 6.41
N SER A 294 -13.48 -21.46 5.82
CA SER A 294 -13.46 -22.46 4.75
C SER A 294 -13.12 -21.84 3.39
N GLU A 295 -13.42 -20.56 3.22
CA GLU A 295 -13.28 -19.78 1.99
C GLU A 295 -12.98 -18.33 2.36
N ALA A 296 -12.08 -17.69 1.62
CA ALA A 296 -11.79 -16.26 1.71
C ALA A 296 -11.96 -15.62 0.33
N MET A 297 -12.60 -14.45 0.27
CA MET A 297 -12.87 -13.71 -0.97
C MET A 297 -12.05 -12.43 -1.00
N ALA A 298 -11.53 -12.07 -2.18
CA ALA A 298 -10.79 -10.84 -2.38
C ALA A 298 -11.65 -9.59 -2.11
N ALA A 299 -11.08 -8.46 -1.70
CA ALA A 299 -9.71 -8.26 -1.25
C ALA A 299 -9.64 -8.49 0.26
N THR A 300 -8.73 -9.32 0.74
CA THR A 300 -8.59 -9.55 2.19
C THR A 300 -7.20 -10.01 2.57
N GLY A 301 -6.82 -9.77 3.81
CA GLY A 301 -5.60 -10.30 4.41
C GLY A 301 -5.84 -11.73 4.89
N VAL A 302 -4.97 -12.67 4.48
CA VAL A 302 -5.08 -14.08 4.84
C VAL A 302 -3.76 -14.63 5.39
N LYS A 303 -3.87 -15.55 6.34
CA LYS A 303 -2.81 -16.49 6.71
C LYS A 303 -3.11 -17.82 6.06
N LEU A 304 -2.18 -18.29 5.23
CA LEU A 304 -2.28 -19.56 4.53
C LEU A 304 -1.33 -20.56 5.16
N GLN A 305 -1.86 -21.74 5.50
CA GLN A 305 -1.04 -22.91 5.79
C GLN A 305 -0.90 -23.72 4.51
N LEU A 306 0.33 -23.91 4.07
CA LEU A 306 0.67 -24.44 2.76
C LEU A 306 1.44 -25.76 2.87
N THR A 307 1.28 -26.67 1.91
CA THR A 307 2.06 -27.94 1.89
C THR A 307 3.52 -27.72 1.52
N ASN A 308 3.78 -26.75 0.65
CA ASN A 308 5.11 -26.36 0.20
C ASN A 308 5.21 -24.82 0.16
N LYS A 309 6.35 -24.28 0.59
CA LYS A 309 6.67 -22.85 0.54
C LYS A 309 8.16 -22.61 0.30
N GLU A 310 8.82 -23.61 -0.28
CA GLU A 310 10.26 -23.57 -0.56
C GLU A 310 10.58 -22.42 -1.52
N GLY A 311 11.61 -21.64 -1.21
CA GLY A 311 12.02 -20.48 -1.99
C GLY A 311 11.06 -19.28 -1.95
N THR A 312 9.89 -19.38 -1.31
CA THR A 312 8.94 -18.26 -1.21
C THR A 312 9.47 -17.18 -0.28
N VAL A 313 9.42 -15.92 -0.76
CA VAL A 313 9.85 -14.73 -0.03
C VAL A 313 8.77 -13.64 -0.11
N SER A 314 8.95 -12.55 0.64
CA SER A 314 8.06 -11.39 0.58
C SER A 314 8.03 -10.77 -0.83
N GLY A 315 6.86 -10.29 -1.23
CA GLY A 315 6.58 -9.71 -2.55
C GLY A 315 6.30 -10.73 -3.64
N MET A 316 6.40 -12.04 -3.37
CA MET A 316 6.17 -13.06 -4.40
C MET A 316 4.68 -13.21 -4.73
N PRO A 317 4.29 -13.17 -6.02
CA PRO A 317 2.92 -13.44 -6.42
C PRO A 317 2.59 -14.93 -6.28
N PHE A 318 1.31 -15.21 -6.06
CA PHE A 318 0.75 -16.55 -6.23
C PHE A 318 -0.58 -16.50 -6.97
N GLN A 319 -0.90 -17.61 -7.63
CA GLN A 319 -2.15 -17.78 -8.34
C GLN A 319 -2.67 -19.22 -8.18
N GLU A 320 -3.99 -19.36 -8.09
CA GLU A 320 -4.67 -20.65 -8.11
C GLU A 320 -4.46 -21.38 -9.44
N ILE A 321 -4.15 -22.67 -9.34
CA ILE A 321 -3.93 -23.56 -10.49
C ILE A 321 -5.28 -24.08 -10.97
N LYS A 322 -5.86 -23.41 -11.97
CA LYS A 322 -7.04 -23.90 -12.71
C LYS A 322 -6.70 -24.54 -14.06
N ASN A 323 -5.59 -24.09 -14.65
CA ASN A 323 -5.11 -24.50 -15.98
C ASN A 323 -3.77 -25.23 -15.85
N ASP A 324 -3.07 -25.44 -16.98
CA ASP A 324 -1.74 -26.05 -16.97
C ASP A 324 -0.75 -25.25 -16.10
N PHE A 325 0.05 -25.98 -15.33
CA PHE A 325 1.01 -25.40 -14.40
C PHE A 325 2.21 -24.79 -15.11
N GLU A 326 2.67 -25.38 -16.22
CA GLU A 326 3.85 -24.83 -16.91
C GLU A 326 3.54 -23.46 -17.52
N ASP A 327 2.36 -23.28 -18.14
CA ASP A 327 1.89 -21.98 -18.62
C ASP A 327 1.83 -20.94 -17.49
N LEU A 328 1.33 -21.35 -16.31
CA LEU A 328 1.23 -20.46 -15.16
C LEU A 328 2.60 -20.09 -14.61
N LYS A 329 3.53 -21.05 -14.57
CA LYS A 329 4.91 -20.84 -14.16
C LYS A 329 5.63 -19.86 -15.09
N GLU A 330 5.51 -20.03 -16.40
CA GLU A 330 6.04 -19.07 -17.37
C GLU A 330 5.43 -17.67 -17.17
N GLY A 331 4.11 -17.60 -16.95
CA GLY A 331 3.41 -16.36 -16.68
C GLY A 331 3.90 -15.61 -15.44
N LEU A 332 4.06 -16.32 -14.32
CA LEU A 332 4.54 -15.76 -13.04
C LEU A 332 6.03 -15.37 -13.11
N MET A 333 6.88 -16.18 -13.75
CA MET A 333 8.29 -15.82 -13.93
C MET A 333 8.43 -14.60 -14.83
N LYS A 334 7.63 -14.50 -15.89
CA LYS A 334 7.60 -13.33 -16.77
C LYS A 334 7.20 -12.07 -16.00
N GLU A 335 6.23 -12.14 -15.09
CA GLU A 335 5.84 -11.00 -14.23
C GLU A 335 7.01 -10.50 -13.38
N ILE A 336 7.81 -11.41 -12.80
CA ILE A 336 8.99 -11.05 -12.00
C ILE A 336 10.09 -10.43 -12.86
N TYR A 337 10.39 -11.02 -14.02
CA TYR A 337 11.45 -10.51 -14.90
C TYR A 337 11.07 -9.22 -15.61
N GLU A 338 9.80 -9.00 -15.95
CA GLU A 338 9.33 -7.72 -16.51
C GLU A 338 9.51 -6.57 -15.50
N ALA A 339 9.43 -6.85 -14.20
CA ALA A 339 9.71 -5.88 -13.15
C ALA A 339 11.21 -5.56 -13.01
N ILE A 340 12.08 -6.48 -13.40
CA ILE A 340 13.55 -6.36 -13.28
C ILE A 340 14.15 -6.02 -14.64
N THR A 341 14.28 -4.72 -14.93
CA THR A 341 15.00 -4.25 -16.12
C THR A 341 16.49 -4.06 -15.82
N CYS A 342 17.34 -4.83 -16.49
CA CYS A 342 18.81 -4.71 -16.41
C CYS A 342 19.41 -4.14 -17.69
N ASP A 343 20.53 -3.46 -17.53
CA ASP A 343 21.40 -2.94 -18.58
C ASP A 343 22.34 -4.02 -19.12
N LYS A 344 23.00 -3.71 -20.25
CA LYS A 344 24.05 -4.59 -20.80
C LYS A 344 25.34 -4.60 -19.98
N GLU A 345 25.58 -3.53 -19.23
CA GLU A 345 26.78 -3.31 -18.42
C GLU A 345 26.40 -2.52 -17.17
N GLY A 346 27.03 -2.81 -16.04
CA GLY A 346 26.69 -2.18 -14.77
C GLY A 346 27.10 -3.02 -13.57
N ILE A 347 26.67 -2.60 -12.39
CA ILE A 347 26.88 -3.32 -11.13
C ILE A 347 25.92 -4.50 -10.99
N ILE A 348 26.19 -5.37 -10.01
CA ILE A 348 25.28 -6.45 -9.63
C ILE A 348 24.53 -6.03 -8.36
N VAL A 349 23.22 -6.26 -8.32
CA VAL A 349 22.35 -5.93 -7.20
C VAL A 349 21.70 -7.20 -6.63
N LYS A 350 21.68 -7.32 -5.30
CA LYS A 350 20.99 -8.38 -4.57
C LYS A 350 20.10 -7.77 -3.49
N ALA A 351 18.91 -8.32 -3.27
CA ALA A 351 18.02 -7.88 -2.21
C ALA A 351 17.29 -9.04 -1.52
N ASP A 352 16.74 -8.80 -0.34
CA ASP A 352 16.00 -9.80 0.44
C ASP A 352 14.58 -10.11 -0.06
N SER A 353 13.98 -9.20 -0.84
CA SER A 353 12.62 -9.26 -1.36
C SER A 353 12.51 -8.57 -2.72
N LEU A 354 11.44 -8.87 -3.45
CA LEU A 354 11.21 -8.27 -4.78
C LEU A 354 10.99 -6.75 -4.68
N GLY A 355 10.24 -6.28 -3.68
CA GLY A 355 10.01 -4.86 -3.50
C GLY A 355 11.28 -4.10 -3.12
N SER A 356 12.10 -4.65 -2.23
CA SER A 356 13.41 -4.07 -1.91
C SER A 356 14.31 -3.98 -3.14
N LEU A 357 14.35 -5.03 -3.96
CA LEU A 357 15.14 -5.07 -5.19
C LEU A 357 14.73 -3.95 -6.14
N GLU A 358 13.45 -3.84 -6.42
CA GLU A 358 12.94 -2.85 -7.37
C GLU A 358 13.08 -1.41 -6.89
N ALA A 359 12.88 -1.17 -5.58
CA ALA A 359 13.11 0.15 -4.98
C ALA A 359 14.55 0.60 -5.21
N LEU A 360 15.48 -0.30 -4.94
CA LEU A 360 16.90 -0.08 -5.13
C LEU A 360 17.26 0.13 -6.60
N LEU A 361 16.69 -0.66 -7.53
CA LEU A 361 16.89 -0.45 -8.96
C LEU A 361 16.38 0.92 -9.44
N SER A 362 15.25 1.38 -8.91
CA SER A 362 14.70 2.70 -9.21
C SER A 362 15.65 3.82 -8.74
N LEU A 363 16.14 3.73 -7.50
CA LEU A 363 17.09 4.70 -6.93
C LEU A 363 18.40 4.74 -7.70
N LEU A 364 18.96 3.57 -8.03
CA LEU A 364 20.19 3.48 -8.82
C LEU A 364 20.01 4.10 -10.20
N ARG A 365 18.87 3.88 -10.84
CA ARG A 365 18.55 4.46 -12.15
C ARG A 365 18.43 5.97 -12.10
N ASP A 366 17.83 6.53 -11.04
CA ASP A 366 17.74 7.98 -10.84
C ASP A 366 19.12 8.64 -10.71
N GLU A 367 20.05 7.95 -10.05
CA GLU A 367 21.45 8.38 -9.93
C GLU A 367 22.30 8.03 -11.18
N GLY A 368 21.69 7.47 -12.23
CA GLY A 368 22.38 7.09 -13.46
C GLY A 368 23.31 5.88 -13.33
N ILE A 369 23.19 5.10 -12.26
CA ILE A 369 23.96 3.88 -12.01
C ILE A 369 23.30 2.72 -12.74
N ARG A 370 24.05 2.11 -13.67
CA ARG A 370 23.58 0.98 -14.48
C ARG A 370 23.70 -0.34 -13.73
N VAL A 371 22.77 -1.26 -14.00
CA VAL A 371 22.71 -2.56 -13.32
C VAL A 371 22.71 -3.68 -14.35
N VAL A 372 23.74 -4.52 -14.37
CA VAL A 372 23.84 -5.64 -15.34
C VAL A 372 23.05 -6.87 -14.89
N ARG A 373 22.90 -7.03 -13.57
CA ARG A 373 22.22 -8.19 -12.99
C ARG A 373 21.59 -7.79 -11.66
N ALA A 374 20.35 -8.20 -11.47
CA ALA A 374 19.59 -7.96 -10.26
C ALA A 374 18.84 -9.24 -9.89
N ASP A 375 18.91 -9.63 -8.62
CA ASP A 375 18.38 -10.92 -8.19
C ASP A 375 18.04 -10.90 -6.69
N ILE A 376 17.18 -11.82 -6.23
CA ILE A 376 16.77 -11.88 -4.81
C ILE A 376 17.69 -12.84 -4.05
N GLY A 377 17.74 -12.80 -2.73
CA GLY A 377 18.47 -13.76 -1.91
C GLY A 377 19.96 -13.45 -1.70
N PRO A 378 20.68 -14.37 -1.02
CA PRO A 378 22.04 -14.10 -0.54
C PRO A 378 23.03 -13.93 -1.69
N ILE A 379 24.10 -13.16 -1.43
CA ILE A 379 25.23 -13.03 -2.36
C ILE A 379 25.98 -14.37 -2.42
N GLY A 380 25.96 -14.99 -3.60
CA GLY A 380 26.59 -16.29 -3.85
C GLY A 380 27.94 -16.18 -4.56
N LYS A 381 28.62 -17.33 -4.67
CA LYS A 381 29.89 -17.43 -5.43
C LYS A 381 29.74 -17.05 -6.90
N ALA A 382 28.57 -17.34 -7.50
CA ALA A 382 28.27 -16.97 -8.88
C ALA A 382 28.19 -15.45 -9.07
N ASP A 383 27.66 -14.72 -8.09
CA ASP A 383 27.58 -13.25 -8.12
C ASP A 383 28.98 -12.65 -8.01
N VAL A 384 29.82 -13.19 -7.12
CA VAL A 384 31.23 -12.79 -6.97
C VAL A 384 32.02 -13.03 -8.27
N ALA A 385 31.82 -14.19 -8.90
CA ALA A 385 32.46 -14.49 -10.18
C ALA A 385 32.00 -13.53 -11.29
N ALA A 386 30.70 -13.22 -11.36
CA ALA A 386 30.15 -12.27 -12.32
C ALA A 386 30.67 -10.84 -12.09
N ALA A 387 30.71 -10.37 -10.84
CA ALA A 387 31.28 -9.06 -10.52
C ALA A 387 32.77 -8.99 -10.87
N LYS A 388 33.52 -10.07 -10.60
CA LYS A 388 34.95 -10.15 -10.99
C LYS A 388 35.14 -10.06 -12.50
N ALA A 389 34.23 -10.63 -13.29
CA ALA A 389 34.29 -10.52 -14.76
C ALA A 389 34.14 -9.05 -15.23
N ASN A 390 33.45 -8.19 -14.46
CA ASN A 390 33.36 -6.76 -14.77
C ASN A 390 34.69 -6.02 -14.60
N LEU A 391 35.68 -6.54 -13.86
CA LEU A 391 37.00 -5.90 -13.70
C LEU A 391 37.71 -5.66 -15.03
N GLU A 392 37.52 -6.58 -15.99
CA GLU A 392 38.16 -6.51 -17.30
C GLU A 392 37.46 -5.50 -18.24
N ILE A 393 36.24 -5.09 -17.91
CA ILE A 393 35.42 -4.16 -18.71
C ILE A 393 35.48 -2.75 -18.10
N ASN A 394 35.06 -2.63 -16.84
CA ASN A 394 35.10 -1.39 -16.07
C ASN A 394 35.28 -1.73 -14.59
N PRO A 395 36.45 -1.42 -13.99
CA PRO A 395 36.72 -1.71 -12.58
C PRO A 395 35.69 -1.13 -11.60
N LEU A 396 35.05 0.01 -11.94
CA LEU A 396 34.02 0.62 -11.10
C LEU A 396 32.72 -0.20 -11.06
N ASN A 397 32.46 -1.02 -12.09
CA ASN A 397 31.30 -1.91 -12.17
C ASN A 397 31.54 -3.27 -11.49
N SER A 398 32.75 -3.53 -10.97
CA SER A 398 33.08 -4.75 -10.22
C SER A 398 32.62 -4.64 -8.76
N VAL A 399 31.35 -4.32 -8.56
CA VAL A 399 30.73 -4.16 -7.25
C VAL A 399 29.44 -4.98 -7.21
N ILE A 400 29.19 -5.58 -6.05
CA ILE A 400 27.90 -6.18 -5.69
C ILE A 400 27.30 -5.31 -4.60
N LEU A 401 26.10 -4.82 -4.83
CA LEU A 401 25.33 -4.07 -3.85
C LEU A 401 24.23 -4.98 -3.30
N GLY A 402 24.36 -5.35 -2.03
CA GLY A 402 23.38 -6.17 -1.30
C GLY A 402 22.57 -5.31 -0.33
N PHE A 403 21.24 -5.43 -0.39
CA PHE A 403 20.31 -4.71 0.49
C PHE A 403 19.44 -5.68 1.29
#